data_AF-S4R4M3-F1
#
_entry.id   AF-S4R4M3-F1
#
_cell.length_a   1.000
_cell.length_b   1.000
_cell.length_c   1.000
_cell.angle_alpha   90.00
_cell.angle_beta   90.00
_cell.angle_gamma   90.00
#
_symmetry.space_group_name_H-M   'P 1'
#
loop_
_entity.id
_entity.type
_entity.pdbx_description
1 polymer ?
#
loop_
_entity_poly.entity_id
_entity_poly.type
_entity_poly.pdbx_seq_one_letter_code
_entity_poly.pdbx_strand_id
1 'polypeptide(L)'
;GDCWFLAAISSLTLNERLLGRVVPMQQGFGTRHAYAGIFHFKFWRYGEWVDVVVDDRLPTLKGKLAFVRSCESNEFWGALLEKAYAKVCGSYEALRSGRFTEALVDFTGGVKEHYLLGEAPPPDLWLFLKRAENAGSLLSCSGVGERVPRTRPEQKTRDGLVLGHAYSITGVERVKVDGEVVELVRLRNPWGKVEWNGAWSDSSPVWKCVDCDAKRKLQVKLEDGEFW
;
A
#
# COMPACT_ATOMS: atom_id res chain seq x y z
N GLY A 1 -0.81 -1.09 -14.84
CA GLY A 1 -1.92 -0.17 -14.54
C GLY A 1 -2.70 -0.77 -13.40
N ASP A 2 -2.01 -0.91 -12.29
CA ASP A 2 -2.33 -1.77 -11.16
C ASP A 2 -1.64 -1.20 -9.90
N CYS A 3 -1.24 0.08 -9.95
CA CYS A 3 -0.67 0.79 -8.81
C CYS A 3 -1.60 0.74 -7.59
N TRP A 4 -2.91 0.70 -7.84
CA TRP A 4 -3.94 0.47 -6.83
C TRP A 4 -3.82 -0.90 -6.14
N PHE A 5 -3.45 -1.95 -6.87
CA PHE A 5 -3.27 -3.29 -6.32
C PHE A 5 -1.96 -3.39 -5.53
N LEU A 6 -0.88 -2.81 -6.06
CA LEU A 6 0.40 -2.69 -5.36
C LEU A 6 0.27 -1.92 -4.05
N ALA A 7 -0.43 -0.78 -4.07
CA ALA A 7 -0.73 -0.03 -2.85
C ALA A 7 -1.54 -0.88 -1.86
N ALA A 8 -2.53 -1.65 -2.34
CA ALA A 8 -3.35 -2.49 -1.46
C ALA A 8 -2.53 -3.61 -0.82
N ILE A 9 -1.62 -4.24 -1.57
CA ILE A 9 -0.67 -5.23 -1.02
C ILE A 9 0.27 -4.56 -0.03
N SER A 10 0.82 -3.39 -0.35
CA SER A 10 1.67 -2.63 0.57
C SER A 10 0.95 -2.37 1.89
N SER A 11 -0.30 -1.91 1.85
CA SER A 11 -1.12 -1.74 3.04
C SER A 11 -1.37 -3.07 3.78
N LEU A 12 -1.63 -4.17 3.07
CA LEU A 12 -1.82 -5.50 3.65
C LEU A 12 -0.59 -5.96 4.45
N THR A 13 0.63 -5.65 3.97
CA THR A 13 1.87 -6.04 4.67
C THR A 13 2.05 -5.39 6.03
N LEU A 14 1.33 -4.29 6.31
CA LEU A 14 1.35 -3.62 7.62
C LEU A 14 0.55 -4.36 8.69
N ASN A 15 -0.28 -5.34 8.30
CA ASN A 15 -1.08 -6.13 9.21
C ASN A 15 -0.75 -7.63 9.03
N GLU A 16 0.19 -8.14 9.82
CA GLU A 16 0.67 -9.53 9.73
C GLU A 16 -0.45 -10.57 9.84
N ARG A 17 -1.50 -10.28 10.63
CA ARG A 17 -2.64 -11.19 10.80
C ARG A 17 -3.47 -11.31 9.52
N LEU A 18 -3.73 -10.18 8.86
CA LEU A 18 -4.44 -10.16 7.58
C LEU A 18 -3.56 -10.72 6.46
N LEU A 19 -2.27 -10.36 6.45
CA LEU A 19 -1.30 -10.90 5.51
C LEU A 19 -1.24 -12.43 5.59
N GLY A 20 -1.08 -13.01 6.79
CA GLY A 20 -1.03 -14.46 6.97
C GLY A 20 -2.35 -15.18 6.64
N ARG A 21 -3.47 -14.45 6.61
CA ARG A 21 -4.76 -14.97 6.15
C ARG A 21 -4.84 -15.03 4.62
N VAL A 22 -4.45 -13.94 3.95
CA VAL A 22 -4.49 -13.81 2.49
C VAL A 22 -3.37 -14.62 1.82
N VAL A 23 -2.18 -14.60 2.42
CA VAL A 23 -0.96 -15.27 1.98
C VAL A 23 -0.56 -16.32 3.04
N PRO A 24 -1.03 -17.57 2.90
CA PRO A 24 -0.62 -18.65 3.78
C PRO A 24 0.90 -18.85 3.74
N MET A 25 1.55 -18.73 4.91
CA MET A 25 3.02 -18.72 5.04
C MET A 25 3.69 -20.08 4.79
N GLN A 26 2.93 -21.17 4.77
CA GLN A 26 3.43 -22.54 4.63
C GLN A 26 3.56 -22.97 3.16
N GLN A 27 4.16 -22.11 2.34
CA GLN A 27 4.34 -22.32 0.91
C GLN A 27 5.77 -21.94 0.51
N GLY A 28 6.40 -22.71 -0.37
CA GLY A 28 7.74 -22.41 -0.83
C GLY A 28 8.22 -23.33 -1.93
N PHE A 29 9.34 -22.97 -2.53
CA PHE A 29 9.98 -23.70 -3.63
C PHE A 29 10.91 -24.83 -3.16
N GLY A 30 11.08 -24.98 -1.83
CA GLY A 30 12.02 -25.94 -1.24
C GLY A 30 11.46 -27.36 -1.13
N THR A 31 12.35 -28.33 -0.94
CA THR A 31 12.01 -29.75 -0.83
C THR A 31 11.34 -30.15 0.50
N ARG A 32 11.32 -29.26 1.51
CA ARG A 32 10.72 -29.51 2.82
C ARG A 32 9.20 -29.71 2.76
N HIS A 33 8.56 -29.10 1.77
CA HIS A 33 7.15 -29.31 1.43
C HIS A 33 7.17 -29.70 -0.04
N ALA A 34 6.77 -30.92 -0.39
CA ALA A 34 6.93 -31.48 -1.74
C ALA A 34 6.46 -30.51 -2.83
N TYR A 35 7.40 -29.75 -3.39
CA TYR A 35 7.10 -28.68 -4.32
C TYR A 35 6.51 -29.28 -5.60
N ALA A 36 5.33 -28.80 -5.99
CA ALA A 36 4.60 -29.31 -7.15
C ALA A 36 4.17 -28.21 -8.13
N GLY A 37 4.80 -27.02 -8.07
CA GLY A 37 4.44 -25.89 -8.93
C GLY A 37 3.06 -25.31 -8.65
N ILE A 38 2.60 -25.39 -7.40
CA ILE A 38 1.26 -25.01 -6.96
C ILE A 38 1.34 -24.09 -5.74
N PHE A 39 0.57 -23.02 -5.76
CA PHE A 39 0.42 -22.06 -4.68
C PHE A 39 -1.06 -21.71 -4.49
N HIS A 40 -1.41 -21.16 -3.33
CA HIS A 40 -2.78 -20.77 -3.01
C HIS A 40 -2.84 -19.51 -2.15
N PHE A 41 -3.92 -18.75 -2.33
CA PHE A 41 -4.18 -17.47 -1.68
C PHE A 41 -5.65 -17.37 -1.31
N LYS A 42 -5.97 -16.59 -0.27
CA LYS A 42 -7.36 -16.42 0.16
C LYS A 42 -7.83 -15.00 -0.08
N PHE A 43 -8.98 -14.88 -0.73
CA PHE A 43 -9.64 -13.60 -0.94
C PHE A 43 -11.06 -13.65 -0.39
N TRP A 44 -11.51 -12.55 0.17
CA TRP A 44 -12.91 -12.34 0.50
C TRP A 44 -13.69 -12.01 -0.78
N ARG A 45 -14.66 -12.84 -1.14
CA ARG A 45 -15.51 -12.62 -2.31
C ARG A 45 -16.96 -12.75 -1.88
N TYR A 46 -17.73 -11.67 -2.10
CA TYR A 46 -19.20 -11.66 -1.94
C TYR A 46 -19.74 -12.25 -0.61
N GLY A 47 -19.01 -12.07 0.49
CA GLY A 47 -19.45 -12.53 1.82
C GLY A 47 -18.75 -13.79 2.34
N GLU A 48 -17.84 -14.38 1.57
CA GLU A 48 -17.12 -15.58 1.97
C GLU A 48 -15.62 -15.54 1.63
N TRP A 49 -14.82 -16.34 2.35
CA TRP A 49 -13.40 -16.50 2.06
C TRP A 49 -13.22 -17.62 1.04
N VAL A 50 -12.70 -17.27 -0.14
CA VAL A 50 -12.44 -18.20 -1.24
C VAL A 50 -10.94 -18.49 -1.30
N ASP A 51 -10.58 -19.77 -1.33
CA ASP A 51 -9.21 -20.24 -1.52
C ASP A 51 -8.92 -20.44 -3.02
N VAL A 52 -7.90 -19.74 -3.51
CA VAL A 52 -7.59 -19.62 -4.94
C VAL A 52 -6.23 -20.21 -5.20
N VAL A 53 -6.25 -21.33 -5.90
CA VAL A 53 -5.05 -22.06 -6.32
C VAL A 53 -4.55 -21.53 -7.66
N VAL A 54 -3.24 -21.37 -7.81
CA VAL A 54 -2.55 -21.02 -9.06
C VAL A 54 -1.31 -21.86 -9.24
N ASP A 55 -0.95 -22.14 -10.49
CA ASP A 55 0.39 -22.63 -10.81
C ASP A 55 1.44 -21.49 -10.75
N ASP A 56 2.71 -21.83 -10.82
CA ASP A 56 3.85 -20.90 -10.71
C ASP A 56 4.27 -20.26 -12.06
N ARG A 57 3.57 -20.53 -13.17
CA ARG A 57 3.91 -19.95 -14.48
C ARG A 57 3.55 -18.46 -14.52
N LEU A 58 4.55 -17.59 -14.46
CA LEU A 58 4.36 -16.14 -14.48
C LEU A 58 4.65 -15.54 -15.87
N PRO A 59 3.90 -14.52 -16.31
CA PRO A 59 4.20 -13.81 -17.54
C PRO A 59 5.58 -13.12 -17.48
N THR A 60 6.46 -13.46 -18.44
CA THR A 60 7.79 -12.84 -18.53
C THR A 60 8.03 -12.20 -19.90
N LEU A 61 8.74 -11.09 -19.91
CA LEU A 61 9.27 -10.46 -21.11
C LEU A 61 10.79 -10.39 -21.00
N LYS A 62 11.51 -11.05 -21.92
CA LYS A 62 12.99 -11.13 -21.92
C LYS A 62 13.56 -11.64 -20.58
N GLY A 63 12.93 -12.66 -19.99
CA GLY A 63 13.37 -13.27 -18.73
C GLY A 63 13.09 -12.45 -17.47
N LYS A 64 12.33 -11.34 -17.57
CA LYS A 64 11.89 -10.53 -16.42
C LYS A 64 10.37 -10.61 -16.28
N LEU A 65 9.87 -10.61 -15.05
CA LEU A 65 8.43 -10.53 -14.78
C LEU A 65 7.83 -9.30 -15.47
N ALA A 66 6.70 -9.51 -16.16
CA ALA A 66 6.03 -8.44 -16.91
C ALA A 66 5.16 -7.55 -16.02
N PHE A 67 4.74 -8.04 -14.85
CA PHE A 67 3.86 -7.37 -13.90
C PHE A 67 4.57 -7.19 -12.54
N VAL A 68 3.86 -7.34 -11.41
CA VAL A 68 4.40 -7.14 -10.07
C VAL A 68 5.67 -7.97 -9.85
N ARG A 69 6.68 -7.34 -9.25
CA ARG A 69 7.96 -7.96 -8.91
C ARG A 69 8.50 -7.38 -7.62
N SER A 70 9.18 -8.22 -6.83
CA SER A 70 9.96 -7.73 -5.70
C SER A 70 11.25 -7.04 -6.17
N CYS A 71 11.82 -6.23 -5.27
CA CYS A 71 13.20 -5.78 -5.37
C CYS A 71 14.17 -6.96 -5.21
N GLU A 72 13.79 -7.96 -4.39
CA GLU A 72 14.52 -9.21 -4.21
C GLU A 72 14.25 -10.17 -5.36
N SER A 73 15.31 -10.55 -6.10
CA SER A 73 15.17 -11.34 -7.34
C SER A 73 14.65 -12.77 -7.13
N ASN A 74 14.71 -13.28 -5.90
CA ASN A 74 14.31 -14.62 -5.50
C ASN A 74 12.97 -14.65 -4.74
N GLU A 75 12.24 -13.53 -4.70
CA GLU A 75 10.96 -13.42 -4.01
C GLU A 75 9.79 -13.29 -5.01
N PHE A 76 8.82 -14.20 -4.92
CA PHE A 76 7.76 -14.36 -5.92
C PHE A 76 6.34 -14.26 -5.36
N TRP A 77 6.15 -14.16 -4.04
CA TRP A 77 4.80 -14.22 -3.45
C TRP A 77 3.90 -13.09 -3.96
N GLY A 78 4.43 -11.87 -4.14
CA GLY A 78 3.66 -10.74 -4.67
C GLY A 78 3.18 -10.97 -6.11
N ALA A 79 4.04 -11.56 -6.95
CA ALA A 79 3.70 -11.90 -8.34
C ALA A 79 2.67 -13.04 -8.41
N LEU A 80 2.78 -14.04 -7.54
CA LEU A 80 1.83 -15.15 -7.43
C LEU A 80 0.49 -14.69 -6.85
N LEU A 81 0.50 -13.78 -5.88
CA LEU A 81 -0.70 -13.16 -5.32
C LEU A 81 -1.44 -12.35 -6.39
N GLU A 82 -0.72 -11.54 -7.17
CA GLU A 82 -1.29 -10.82 -8.31
C GLU A 82 -1.93 -11.78 -9.32
N LYS A 83 -1.25 -12.89 -9.64
CA LYS A 83 -1.80 -13.92 -10.54
C LYS A 83 -3.09 -14.52 -10.00
N ALA A 84 -3.13 -14.85 -8.71
CA ALA A 84 -4.33 -15.40 -8.07
C ALA A 84 -5.47 -14.39 -8.06
N TYR A 85 -5.15 -13.11 -7.85
CA TYR A 85 -6.13 -12.03 -7.92
C TYR A 85 -6.64 -11.80 -9.36
N ALA A 86 -5.74 -11.80 -10.35
CA ALA A 86 -6.10 -11.76 -11.76
C ALA A 86 -7.02 -12.93 -12.16
N LYS A 87 -6.80 -14.13 -11.59
CA LYS A 87 -7.64 -15.31 -11.81
C LYS A 87 -9.08 -15.07 -11.31
N VAL A 88 -9.27 -14.52 -10.11
CA VAL A 88 -10.63 -14.23 -9.61
C VAL A 88 -11.31 -13.08 -10.34
N CYS A 89 -10.52 -12.14 -10.88
CA CYS A 89 -11.01 -11.05 -11.73
C CYS A 89 -11.19 -11.47 -13.20
N GLY A 90 -10.78 -12.68 -13.58
CA GLY A 90 -10.91 -13.25 -14.92
C GLY A 90 -9.67 -13.11 -15.81
N SER A 91 -8.87 -12.05 -15.68
CA SER A 91 -7.59 -11.89 -16.39
C SER A 91 -6.70 -10.80 -15.77
N TYR A 92 -5.41 -10.76 -16.14
CA TYR A 92 -4.53 -9.62 -15.81
C TYR A 92 -5.04 -8.31 -16.41
N GLU A 93 -5.66 -8.35 -17.59
CA GLU A 93 -6.21 -7.15 -18.23
C GLU A 93 -7.38 -6.56 -17.43
N ALA A 94 -8.19 -7.40 -16.78
CA ALA A 94 -9.27 -6.96 -15.90
C ALA A 94 -8.78 -6.11 -14.72
N LEU A 95 -7.50 -6.25 -14.32
CA LEU A 95 -6.91 -5.45 -13.25
C LEU A 95 -6.59 -4.00 -13.66
N ARG A 96 -6.61 -3.66 -14.95
CA ARG A 96 -6.21 -2.33 -15.46
C ARG A 96 -7.03 -1.16 -14.90
N SER A 97 -8.27 -1.41 -14.49
CA SER A 97 -9.23 -0.37 -14.08
C SER A 97 -9.86 -0.64 -12.71
N GLY A 98 -9.24 -1.52 -11.91
CA GLY A 98 -9.76 -1.80 -10.57
C GLY A 98 -9.56 -0.64 -9.60
N ARG A 99 -10.27 -0.71 -8.47
CA ARG A 99 -10.22 0.31 -7.42
C ARG A 99 -9.45 -0.23 -6.22
N PHE A 100 -8.53 0.58 -5.72
CA PHE A 100 -7.78 0.30 -4.47
C PHE A 100 -8.69 -0.19 -3.33
N THR A 101 -9.83 0.49 -3.13
CA THR A 101 -10.75 0.17 -2.04
C THR A 101 -11.48 -1.17 -2.21
N GLU A 102 -11.60 -1.67 -3.44
CA GLU A 102 -12.15 -3.01 -3.70
C GLU A 102 -11.15 -4.09 -3.33
N ALA A 103 -9.87 -3.92 -3.66
CA ALA A 103 -8.82 -4.82 -3.20
C ALA A 103 -8.73 -4.88 -1.67
N LEU A 104 -8.85 -3.74 -0.96
CA LEU A 104 -8.87 -3.76 0.50
C LEU A 104 -10.03 -4.60 1.07
N VAL A 105 -11.23 -4.48 0.49
CA VAL A 105 -12.36 -5.31 0.91
C VAL A 105 -12.08 -6.78 0.61
N ASP A 106 -11.53 -7.09 -0.57
CA ASP A 106 -11.17 -8.46 -0.96
C ASP A 106 -10.05 -9.05 -0.07
N PHE A 107 -9.18 -8.23 0.52
CA PHE A 107 -8.13 -8.69 1.43
C PHE A 107 -8.56 -8.79 2.90
N THR A 108 -9.68 -8.17 3.27
CA THR A 108 -10.05 -8.04 4.70
C THR A 108 -11.41 -8.62 5.04
N GLY A 109 -12.35 -8.63 4.09
CA GLY A 109 -13.77 -8.81 4.36
C GLY A 109 -14.40 -7.68 5.17
N GLY A 110 -13.70 -6.55 5.31
CA GLY A 110 -14.16 -5.38 6.04
C GLY A 110 -15.12 -4.50 5.24
N VAL A 111 -15.56 -3.42 5.90
CA VAL A 111 -16.36 -2.37 5.28
C VAL A 111 -15.43 -1.23 4.87
N LYS A 112 -15.68 -0.64 3.70
CA LYS A 112 -14.95 0.54 3.23
C LYS A 112 -15.71 1.82 3.57
N GLU A 113 -14.97 2.82 4.02
CA GLU A 113 -15.42 4.20 4.16
C GLU A 113 -14.48 5.10 3.34
N HIS A 114 -15.02 6.19 2.79
CA HIS A 114 -14.27 7.11 1.94
C HIS A 114 -14.69 8.55 2.24
N TYR A 115 -13.71 9.44 2.36
CA TYR A 115 -13.90 10.85 2.67
C TYR A 115 -13.24 11.73 1.63
N LEU A 116 -13.98 12.72 1.14
CA LEU A 116 -13.45 13.79 0.28
C LEU A 116 -12.94 14.92 1.16
N LEU A 117 -11.61 15.04 1.25
CA LEU A 117 -10.95 16.01 2.14
C LEU A 117 -11.28 17.47 1.80
N GLY A 118 -11.62 17.78 0.55
CA GLY A 118 -11.96 19.13 0.08
C GLY A 118 -13.43 19.53 0.26
N GLU A 119 -14.30 18.61 0.70
CA GLU A 119 -15.74 18.86 0.79
C GLU A 119 -16.23 18.77 2.25
N ALA A 120 -16.15 17.58 2.83
CA ALA A 120 -16.68 17.30 4.17
C ALA A 120 -15.80 16.27 4.89
N PRO A 121 -14.57 16.63 5.30
CA PRO A 121 -13.79 15.77 6.15
C PRO A 121 -14.48 15.62 7.53
N PRO A 122 -14.27 14.48 8.23
CA PRO A 122 -14.67 14.34 9.62
C PRO A 122 -14.13 15.51 10.47
N PRO A 123 -14.92 16.05 11.43
CA PRO A 123 -14.51 17.18 12.26
C PRO A 123 -13.20 16.98 13.03
N ASP A 124 -12.82 15.72 13.28
CA ASP A 124 -11.52 15.33 13.85
C ASP A 124 -10.96 14.14 13.05
N LEU A 125 -10.59 14.42 11.80
CA LEU A 125 -10.06 13.43 10.87
C LEU A 125 -8.80 12.76 11.43
N TRP A 126 -7.91 13.51 12.09
CA TRP A 126 -6.68 12.94 12.63
C TRP A 126 -6.96 11.91 13.71
N LEU A 127 -7.84 12.21 14.69
CA LEU A 127 -8.22 11.24 15.72
C LEU A 127 -8.92 10.01 15.12
N PHE A 128 -9.75 10.22 14.09
CA PHE A 128 -10.36 9.11 13.36
C PHE A 128 -9.30 8.20 12.74
N LEU A 129 -8.32 8.76 12.02
CA LEU A 129 -7.22 8.01 11.43
C LEU A 129 -6.41 7.27 12.51
N LYS A 130 -6.13 7.91 13.65
CA LYS A 130 -5.40 7.26 14.76
C LYS A 130 -6.18 6.09 15.34
N ARG A 131 -7.50 6.22 15.49
CA ARG A 131 -8.37 5.13 15.96
C ARG A 131 -8.41 3.97 14.96
N ALA A 132 -8.50 4.28 13.68
CA ALA A 132 -8.51 3.28 12.62
C ALA A 132 -7.17 2.53 12.54
N GLU A 133 -6.03 3.23 12.63
CA GLU A 133 -4.70 2.64 12.73
C GLU A 133 -4.60 1.69 13.93
N ASN A 134 -5.00 2.15 15.12
CA ASN A 134 -4.96 1.34 16.35
C ASN A 134 -5.87 0.10 16.28
N ALA A 135 -6.97 0.18 15.53
CA ALA A 135 -7.86 -0.95 15.28
C ALA A 135 -7.30 -1.94 14.23
N GLY A 136 -6.20 -1.62 13.58
CA GLY A 136 -5.59 -2.41 12.51
C GLY A 136 -6.31 -2.27 11.16
N SER A 137 -7.09 -1.20 10.97
CA SER A 137 -7.72 -0.88 9.69
C SER A 137 -6.68 -0.53 8.63
N LEU A 138 -6.94 -0.88 7.38
CA LEU A 138 -6.09 -0.51 6.26
C LEU A 138 -6.47 0.89 5.76
N LEU A 139 -5.52 1.82 5.83
CA LEU A 139 -5.71 3.23 5.51
C LEU A 139 -4.98 3.61 4.21
N SER A 140 -5.58 4.54 3.46
CA SER A 140 -5.04 5.00 2.18
C SER A 140 -5.53 6.38 1.82
N CYS A 141 -4.78 7.06 0.97
CA CYS A 141 -5.22 8.30 0.35
C CYS A 141 -4.75 8.39 -1.11
N SER A 142 -5.37 9.29 -1.85
CA SER A 142 -4.95 9.62 -3.22
C SER A 142 -5.22 11.09 -3.50
N GLY A 143 -4.28 11.77 -4.14
CA GLY A 143 -4.50 13.14 -4.61
C GLY A 143 -5.35 13.16 -5.87
N VAL A 144 -6.48 13.88 -5.84
CA VAL A 144 -7.27 14.19 -7.03
C VAL A 144 -6.83 15.57 -7.53
N GLY A 145 -6.19 15.64 -8.69
CA GLY A 145 -5.89 16.93 -9.29
C GLY A 145 -7.10 17.47 -10.05
N GLU A 146 -7.52 18.71 -9.77
CA GLU A 146 -8.59 19.42 -10.51
C GLU A 146 -8.36 19.51 -12.03
N ARG A 147 -7.11 19.25 -12.49
CA ARG A 147 -6.67 19.42 -13.88
C ARG A 147 -5.92 18.23 -14.45
N VAL A 148 -6.15 17.01 -13.96
CA VAL A 148 -5.53 15.82 -14.57
C VAL A 148 -6.41 15.41 -15.76
N PRO A 149 -5.97 15.57 -17.01
CA PRO A 149 -6.71 15.01 -18.13
C PRO A 149 -6.77 13.50 -17.95
N ARG A 150 -7.91 12.86 -18.24
CA ARG A 150 -8.05 11.38 -18.21
C ARG A 150 -6.99 10.63 -19.03
N THR A 151 -6.23 11.33 -19.86
CA THR A 151 -5.15 10.83 -20.71
C THR A 151 -3.78 10.75 -20.03
N ARG A 152 -3.57 11.35 -18.84
CA ARG A 152 -2.34 11.18 -18.04
C ARG A 152 -2.71 10.73 -16.62
N PRO A 153 -2.65 9.42 -16.33
CA PRO A 153 -3.15 8.89 -15.06
C PRO A 153 -2.32 9.35 -13.85
N GLU A 154 -1.02 9.59 -14.01
CA GLU A 154 -0.11 9.89 -12.91
C GLU A 154 0.73 11.14 -13.23
N GLN A 155 0.69 12.15 -12.35
CA GLN A 155 1.43 13.40 -12.53
C GLN A 155 2.17 13.80 -11.25
N LYS A 156 3.50 13.86 -11.33
CA LYS A 156 4.34 14.34 -10.21
C LYS A 156 4.21 15.86 -10.05
N THR A 157 3.96 16.32 -8.82
CA THR A 157 3.96 17.73 -8.42
C THR A 157 5.38 18.22 -8.18
N ARG A 158 5.55 19.54 -8.01
CA ARG A 158 6.86 20.13 -7.68
C ARG A 158 7.38 19.65 -6.32
N ASP A 159 6.45 19.39 -5.40
CA ASP A 159 6.76 19.01 -4.03
C ASP A 159 6.93 17.49 -3.84
N GLY A 160 6.94 16.73 -4.94
CA GLY A 160 7.29 15.31 -4.94
C GLY A 160 6.10 14.34 -4.96
N LEU A 161 4.90 14.78 -4.58
CA LEU A 161 3.68 13.96 -4.62
C LEU A 161 3.29 13.58 -6.05
N VAL A 162 2.56 12.49 -6.20
CA VAL A 162 2.02 12.01 -7.49
C VAL A 162 0.50 12.05 -7.44
N LEU A 163 -0.11 12.88 -8.28
CA LEU A 163 -1.56 12.97 -8.44
C LEU A 163 -2.09 11.79 -9.26
N GLY A 164 -3.33 11.37 -8.98
CA GLY A 164 -3.94 10.19 -9.61
C GLY A 164 -3.33 8.86 -9.17
N HIS A 165 -2.58 8.89 -8.07
CA HIS A 165 -1.84 7.75 -7.53
C HIS A 165 -2.28 7.45 -6.10
N ALA A 166 -2.29 6.17 -5.73
CA ALA A 166 -2.70 5.70 -4.40
C ALA A 166 -1.49 5.56 -3.47
N TYR A 167 -1.62 6.09 -2.26
CA TYR A 167 -0.64 5.97 -1.18
C TYR A 167 -1.25 5.16 -0.03
N SER A 168 -0.44 4.34 0.61
CA SER A 168 -0.79 3.72 1.90
C SER A 168 -0.55 4.74 3.01
N ILE A 169 -1.47 4.87 3.97
CA ILE A 169 -1.19 5.58 5.22
C ILE A 169 -0.62 4.54 6.19
N THR A 170 0.62 4.76 6.64
CA THR A 170 1.41 3.77 7.41
C THR A 170 1.75 4.25 8.82
N GLY A 171 1.37 5.47 9.17
CA GLY A 171 1.66 6.09 10.46
C GLY A 171 0.75 7.27 10.72
N VAL A 172 0.26 7.40 11.94
CA VAL A 172 -0.48 8.58 12.40
C VAL A 172 0.07 8.97 13.77
N GLU A 173 0.87 10.03 13.86
CA GLU A 173 1.60 10.35 15.08
C GLU A 173 1.51 11.85 15.43
N ARG A 174 1.73 12.16 16.71
CA ARG A 174 1.84 13.53 17.20
C ARG A 174 3.27 13.77 17.65
N VAL A 175 3.81 14.91 17.27
CA VAL A 175 5.12 15.37 17.73
C VAL A 175 4.98 16.72 18.41
N LYS A 176 5.86 16.99 19.37
CA LYS A 176 5.92 18.30 20.02
C LYS A 176 7.09 19.09 19.46
N VAL A 177 6.81 20.29 18.96
CA VAL A 177 7.81 21.23 18.42
C VAL A 177 7.61 22.56 19.12
N ASP A 178 8.64 23.05 19.81
CA ASP A 178 8.64 24.36 20.47
C ASP A 178 7.44 24.62 21.41
N GLY A 179 6.89 23.58 22.04
CA GLY A 179 5.72 23.68 22.93
C GLY A 179 4.40 23.28 22.28
N GLU A 180 4.32 23.34 20.95
CA GLU A 180 3.12 23.06 20.16
C GLU A 180 3.06 21.59 19.73
N VAL A 181 1.85 21.04 19.68
CA VAL A 181 1.60 19.68 19.20
C VAL A 181 1.28 19.74 17.72
N VAL A 182 2.07 19.03 16.91
CA VAL A 182 1.88 18.88 15.47
C VAL A 182 1.39 17.47 15.17
N GLU A 183 0.32 17.39 14.39
CA GLU A 183 -0.28 16.16 13.92
C GLU A 183 0.33 15.76 12.57
N LEU A 184 0.92 14.56 12.53
CA LEU A 184 1.59 14.02 11.35
C LEU A 184 0.88 12.76 10.85
N VAL A 185 0.95 12.55 9.54
CA VAL A 185 0.46 11.35 8.85
C VAL A 185 1.56 10.87 7.93
N ARG A 186 2.01 9.62 8.11
CA ARG A 186 3.03 8.99 7.28
C ARG A 186 2.37 8.31 6.09
N LEU A 187 2.85 8.64 4.90
CA LEU A 187 2.40 8.06 3.65
C LEU A 187 3.50 7.18 3.05
N ARG A 188 3.11 6.13 2.34
CA ARG A 188 4.03 5.30 1.56
C ARG A 188 3.59 5.23 0.10
N ASN A 189 4.51 5.62 -0.77
CA ASN A 189 4.42 5.42 -2.21
C ASN A 189 4.70 3.94 -2.53
N PRO A 190 3.76 3.20 -3.15
CA PRO A 190 3.96 1.79 -3.51
C PRO A 190 5.10 1.55 -4.49
N TRP A 191 5.63 2.58 -5.16
CA TRP A 191 6.82 2.46 -6.00
C TRP A 191 8.12 2.25 -5.22
N GLY A 192 8.09 2.46 -3.89
CA GLY A 192 9.27 2.36 -3.04
C GLY A 192 10.28 3.48 -3.29
N LYS A 193 9.83 4.60 -3.85
CA LYS A 193 10.60 5.80 -4.22
C LYS A 193 9.64 6.92 -4.57
N VAL A 194 10.18 8.12 -4.83
CA VAL A 194 9.45 9.35 -5.14
C VAL A 194 8.60 9.78 -3.95
N GLU A 195 9.22 10.63 -3.15
CA GLU A 195 8.70 11.08 -1.86
C GLU A 195 8.37 12.58 -1.86
N TRP A 196 7.61 12.98 -0.85
CA TRP A 196 7.41 14.38 -0.50
C TRP A 196 8.75 15.06 -0.15
N ASN A 197 8.95 16.28 -0.65
CA ASN A 197 10.19 17.04 -0.42
C ASN A 197 9.96 18.34 0.39
N GLY A 198 8.77 18.53 0.95
CA GLY A 198 8.42 19.71 1.74
C GLY A 198 8.72 19.56 3.24
N ALA A 199 7.93 20.25 4.07
CA ALA A 199 8.02 20.14 5.53
C ALA A 199 7.80 18.69 5.99
N TRP A 200 8.59 18.21 6.94
CA TRP A 200 8.53 16.83 7.46
C TRP A 200 9.02 15.70 6.56
N SER A 201 9.43 15.99 5.31
CA SER A 201 10.20 15.05 4.49
C SER A 201 11.47 14.54 5.20
N ASP A 202 12.02 13.43 4.75
CA ASP A 202 13.20 12.75 5.31
C ASP A 202 14.38 13.69 5.60
N SER A 203 14.66 14.62 4.70
CA SER A 203 15.75 15.57 4.82
C SER A 203 15.33 16.96 5.35
N SER A 204 14.07 17.12 5.75
CA SER A 204 13.52 18.39 6.20
C SER A 204 14.27 18.94 7.43
N PRO A 205 14.62 20.23 7.47
CA PRO A 205 15.26 20.84 8.63
C PRO A 205 14.32 20.92 9.84
N VAL A 206 13.00 20.78 9.66
CA VAL A 206 11.99 20.82 10.74
C VAL A 206 12.27 19.75 11.80
N TRP A 207 12.81 18.59 11.41
CA TRP A 207 13.25 17.54 12.32
C TRP A 207 14.37 17.95 13.29
N LYS A 208 15.00 19.12 13.11
CA LYS A 208 15.99 19.65 14.08
C LYS A 208 15.33 20.23 15.33
N CYS A 209 14.05 20.62 15.25
CA CYS A 209 13.29 21.21 16.35
C CYS A 209 12.47 20.17 17.14
N VAL A 210 12.56 18.90 16.76
CA VAL A 210 11.87 17.78 17.43
C VAL A 210 12.78 17.18 18.49
N ASP A 211 12.19 16.73 19.59
CA ASP A 211 12.87 15.96 20.62
C ASP A 211 13.68 14.77 20.04
N CYS A 212 14.85 14.49 20.63
CA CYS A 212 15.79 13.50 20.10
C CYS A 212 15.20 12.07 20.05
N ASP A 213 14.36 11.70 21.01
CA ASP A 213 13.79 10.35 21.07
C ASP A 213 12.67 10.20 20.03
N ALA A 214 11.79 11.20 19.93
CA ALA A 214 10.75 11.23 18.90
C ALA A 214 11.35 11.24 17.49
N LYS A 215 12.40 12.05 17.26
CA LYS A 215 13.13 12.09 16.00
C LYS A 215 13.73 10.74 15.63
N ARG A 216 14.39 10.07 16.57
CA ARG A 216 15.00 8.74 16.32
C ARG A 216 13.96 7.68 15.96
N LYS A 217 12.77 7.79 16.55
CA LYS A 217 11.66 6.85 16.30
C LYS A 217 10.97 7.10 14.96
N LEU A 218 10.81 8.36 14.55
CA LEU A 218 9.94 8.76 13.45
C LEU A 218 10.69 9.11 12.16
N GLN A 219 11.89 9.70 12.26
CA GLN A 219 12.66 10.10 11.10
C GLN A 219 13.55 8.95 10.62
N VAL A 220 13.13 8.33 9.53
CA VAL A 220 13.99 7.50 8.69
C VAL A 220 14.54 8.40 7.58
N LYS A 221 15.76 8.15 7.12
CA LYS A 221 16.39 8.87 6.00
C LYS A 221 16.77 7.88 4.92
N LEU A 222 15.79 7.49 4.13
CA LEU A 222 15.95 6.44 3.14
C LEU A 222 14.98 6.70 2.00
N GLU A 223 15.45 6.64 0.75
CA GLU A 223 14.54 6.65 -0.39
C GLU A 223 13.86 5.28 -0.50
N ASP A 224 12.77 5.10 0.22
CA ASP A 224 11.96 3.88 0.28
C ASP A 224 10.47 4.14 -0.03
N GLY A 225 10.15 5.38 -0.43
CA GLY A 225 8.81 5.84 -0.76
C GLY A 225 7.98 6.24 0.45
N GLU A 226 8.46 6.07 1.68
CA GLU A 226 7.75 6.40 2.91
C GLU A 226 8.20 7.75 3.49
N PHE A 227 7.24 8.62 3.83
CA PHE A 227 7.53 9.98 4.30
C PHE A 227 6.41 10.51 5.20
N TRP A 228 6.74 11.46 6.07
CA TRP A 228 5.78 12.24 6.86
C TRP A 228 5.35 13.53 6.16
#